data_AF-A0A358L284-F1
#
_entry.id   AF-A0A358L284-F1
#
_cell.length_a   1.000
_cell.length_b   1.000
_cell.length_c   1.000
_cell.angle_alpha   90.00
_cell.angle_beta   90.00
_cell.angle_gamma   90.00
#
_symmetry.space_group_name_H-M   'P 1'
#
loop_
_entity.id
_entity.type
_entity.pdbx_description
1 polymer ?
#
loop_
_entity_poly.entity_id
_entity_poly.type
_entity_poly.pdbx_seq_one_letter_code
_entity_poly.pdbx_strand_id
1 'polypeptide(L)'
;MNIIAIMGPHHAFYKDEPIRELDGALAAQGFQTIYPKDAGDLLKLIEHNPRICGVIFDWDEHGVDLCSEINQLNEYLPLYAFINTHSTMDVSVNQMRMAIWFFEYGLGASEDIGQRIRQYTDEYIDTITPPLTKALFTYVKEGKYTFCTPGHMAGTAFQKSP
;
A
#
# COMPACT_ATOMS: atom_id res chain seq x y z
N MET A 1 0.96 -6.81 -6.26
CA MET A 1 1.10 -6.13 -4.97
C MET A 1 0.16 -4.94 -5.04
N ASN A 2 -1.12 -5.14 -4.71
CA ASN A 2 -2.17 -4.16 -5.01
C ASN A 2 -3.36 -4.27 -4.05
N ILE A 3 -3.21 -4.96 -2.91
CA ILE A 3 -4.30 -5.09 -1.94
C ILE A 3 -4.06 -4.09 -0.82
N ILE A 4 -5.06 -3.26 -0.52
CA ILE A 4 -5.04 -2.32 0.60
C ILE A 4 -6.10 -2.75 1.60
N ALA A 5 -5.71 -2.94 2.86
CA ALA A 5 -6.65 -3.22 3.93
C ALA A 5 -7.16 -1.90 4.53
N ILE A 6 -8.47 -1.77 4.70
CA ILE A 6 -9.12 -0.60 5.29
C ILE A 6 -9.81 -1.05 6.57
N MET A 7 -9.33 -0.55 7.70
CA MET A 7 -9.97 -0.72 9.01
C MET A 7 -11.14 0.26 9.11
N GLY A 8 -12.35 -0.27 9.24
CA GLY A 8 -13.60 0.49 9.31
C GLY A 8 -14.82 -0.45 9.21
N PRO A 9 -16.06 0.06 9.33
CA PRO A 9 -16.46 1.48 9.36
C PRO A 9 -16.35 2.13 10.76
N HIS A 10 -16.31 3.47 10.79
CA HIS A 10 -16.20 4.26 12.03
C HIS A 10 -17.56 4.75 12.57
N HIS A 11 -18.66 4.42 11.87
CA HIS A 11 -20.05 4.79 12.21
C HIS A 11 -20.29 6.31 12.32
N ALA A 12 -19.46 7.11 11.64
CA ALA A 12 -19.52 8.55 11.64
C ALA A 12 -19.35 9.08 10.22
N PHE A 13 -20.36 9.77 9.69
CA PHE A 13 -20.39 10.20 8.29
C PHE A 13 -19.16 11.03 7.87
N TYR A 14 -18.66 11.90 8.76
CA TYR A 14 -17.50 12.73 8.47
C TYR A 14 -16.19 11.94 8.30
N LYS A 15 -16.12 10.70 8.81
CA LYS A 15 -15.01 9.76 8.58
C LYS A 15 -15.32 8.79 7.44
N ASP A 16 -16.53 8.23 7.45
CA ASP A 16 -16.93 7.18 6.50
C ASP A 16 -17.00 7.69 5.06
N GLU A 17 -17.47 8.93 4.83
CA GLU A 17 -17.61 9.48 3.48
C GLU A 17 -16.26 9.76 2.79
N PRO A 18 -15.26 10.41 3.44
CA PRO A 18 -13.92 10.52 2.87
C PRO A 18 -13.26 9.16 2.58
N ILE A 19 -13.44 8.16 3.45
CA ILE A 19 -12.90 6.80 3.22
C ILE A 19 -13.59 6.12 2.02
N ARG A 20 -14.90 6.34 1.84
CA ARG A 20 -15.64 5.86 0.68
C ARG A 20 -15.18 6.51 -0.63
N GLU A 21 -14.93 7.82 -0.63
CA GLU A 21 -14.33 8.51 -1.77
C GLU A 21 -12.93 7.98 -2.07
N LEU A 22 -12.12 7.74 -1.03
CA LEU A 22 -10.78 7.19 -1.16
C LEU A 22 -10.78 5.77 -1.71
N ASP A 23 -11.70 4.91 -1.27
CA ASP A 23 -11.88 3.56 -1.83
C ASP A 23 -12.12 3.64 -3.36
N GLY A 24 -12.98 4.55 -3.81
CA GLY A 24 -13.19 4.83 -5.22
C GLY A 24 -11.93 5.29 -5.95
N ALA A 25 -11.15 6.20 -5.35
CA ALA A 25 -9.90 6.69 -5.92
C ALA A 25 -8.83 5.58 -6.02
N LEU A 26 -8.74 4.71 -5.01
CA LEU A 26 -7.83 3.57 -5.00
C LEU A 26 -8.23 2.53 -6.06
N ALA A 27 -9.52 2.25 -6.19
CA ALA A 27 -10.05 1.35 -7.22
C ALA A 27 -9.77 1.87 -8.64
N ALA A 28 -9.92 3.19 -8.88
CA ALA A 28 -9.55 3.83 -10.16
C ALA A 28 -8.05 3.67 -10.48
N GLN A 29 -7.23 3.52 -9.44
CA GLN A 29 -5.81 3.23 -9.52
C GLN A 29 -5.50 1.71 -9.54
N GLY A 30 -6.49 0.83 -9.68
CA GLY A 30 -6.26 -0.62 -9.79
C GLY A 30 -5.81 -1.30 -8.48
N PHE A 31 -5.96 -0.63 -7.34
CA PHE A 31 -5.91 -1.29 -6.04
C PHE A 31 -7.20 -2.08 -5.79
N GLN A 32 -7.07 -3.17 -5.05
CA GLN A 32 -8.17 -3.93 -4.50
C GLN A 32 -8.25 -3.62 -3.00
N THR A 33 -9.37 -3.08 -2.55
CA THR A 33 -9.61 -2.81 -1.13
C THR A 33 -10.24 -4.03 -0.45
N ILE A 34 -9.84 -4.27 0.79
CA ILE A 34 -10.43 -5.29 1.66
C ILE A 34 -10.75 -4.67 3.01
N TYR A 35 -11.75 -5.22 3.69
CA TYR A 35 -12.26 -4.71 4.97
C TYR A 35 -12.15 -5.81 6.04
N PRO A 36 -11.05 -5.86 6.81
CA PRO A 36 -10.92 -6.75 7.96
C PRO A 36 -11.95 -6.41 9.03
N LYS A 37 -12.38 -7.43 9.80
CA LYS A 37 -13.38 -7.21 10.87
C LYS A 37 -12.82 -6.53 12.10
N ASP A 38 -11.58 -6.88 12.45
CA ASP A 38 -10.88 -6.39 13.62
C ASP A 38 -9.36 -6.50 13.41
N ALA A 39 -8.58 -6.02 14.38
CA ALA A 39 -7.12 -6.06 14.31
C ALA A 39 -6.59 -7.50 14.18
N GLY A 40 -7.20 -8.47 14.86
CA GLY A 40 -6.77 -9.87 14.79
C GLY A 40 -7.00 -10.49 13.41
N ASP A 41 -8.11 -10.15 12.75
CA ASP A 41 -8.42 -10.54 11.38
C ASP A 41 -7.43 -9.88 10.40
N LEU A 42 -7.13 -8.59 10.58
CA LEU A 42 -6.12 -7.88 9.79
C LEU A 42 -4.75 -8.55 9.88
N LEU A 43 -4.27 -8.88 11.09
CA LEU A 43 -2.97 -9.52 11.28
C LEU A 43 -2.89 -10.87 10.58
N LYS A 44 -3.93 -11.69 10.69
CA LYS A 44 -4.02 -12.97 9.95
C LYS A 44 -4.05 -12.77 8.45
N LEU A 45 -4.73 -11.73 7.97
CA LEU A 45 -4.75 -11.39 6.56
C LEU A 45 -3.35 -11.02 6.07
N ILE A 46 -2.61 -10.19 6.82
CA ILE A 46 -1.22 -9.81 6.51
C ILE A 46 -0.32 -11.05 6.50
N GLU A 47 -0.44 -11.92 7.50
CA GLU A 47 0.37 -13.15 7.62
C GLU A 47 0.15 -14.11 6.44
N HIS A 48 -1.10 -14.26 5.98
CA HIS A 48 -1.44 -15.21 4.91
C HIS A 48 -1.41 -14.62 3.50
N ASN A 49 -1.38 -13.29 3.35
CA ASN A 49 -1.47 -12.63 2.05
C ASN A 49 -0.34 -11.62 1.85
N PRO A 50 0.81 -12.04 1.29
CA PRO A 50 1.94 -11.14 1.01
C PRO A 50 1.64 -10.10 -0.09
N ARG A 51 0.43 -10.09 -0.65
CA ARG A 51 -0.03 -9.09 -1.64
C ARG A 51 -0.62 -7.83 -0.99
N ILE A 52 -0.89 -7.88 0.31
CA ILE A 52 -1.30 -6.71 1.10
C ILE A 52 -0.11 -5.77 1.16
N CYS A 53 -0.32 -4.55 0.68
CA CYS A 53 0.74 -3.59 0.45
C CYS A 53 0.50 -2.24 1.14
N GLY A 54 -0.55 -2.16 1.94
CA GLY A 54 -0.84 -1.00 2.77
C GLY A 54 -2.03 -1.25 3.68
N VAL A 55 -2.05 -0.54 4.80
CA VAL A 55 -3.16 -0.57 5.77
C VAL A 55 -3.63 0.85 6.04
N ILE A 56 -4.92 1.11 5.86
CA ILE A 56 -5.60 2.35 6.22
C ILE A 56 -6.33 2.13 7.54
N PHE A 57 -6.17 3.02 8.50
CA PHE A 57 -6.84 2.93 9.80
C PHE A 57 -6.97 4.30 10.48
N ASP A 58 -7.91 4.40 11.43
CA ASP A 58 -8.03 5.56 12.30
C ASP A 58 -7.01 5.50 13.44
N TRP A 59 -6.21 6.57 13.57
CA TRP A 59 -5.13 6.66 14.55
C TRP A 59 -5.64 6.60 15.99
N ASP A 60 -6.79 7.21 16.29
CA ASP A 60 -7.30 7.28 17.65
C ASP A 60 -7.92 5.94 18.09
N GLU A 61 -8.40 5.12 17.14
CA GLU A 61 -9.01 3.81 17.42
C GLU A 61 -7.99 2.68 17.61
N HIS A 62 -6.93 2.65 16.78
CA HIS A 62 -5.97 1.54 16.78
C HIS A 62 -4.58 1.91 17.30
N GLY A 63 -4.20 3.19 17.17
CA GLY A 63 -2.99 3.76 17.76
C GLY A 63 -1.69 2.97 17.53
N VAL A 64 -0.87 2.92 18.59
CA VAL A 64 0.48 2.36 18.57
C VAL A 64 0.49 0.83 18.64
N ASP A 65 -0.50 0.22 19.29
CA ASP A 65 -0.54 -1.23 19.52
C ASP A 65 -0.61 -1.99 18.20
N LEU A 66 -1.53 -1.61 17.32
CA LEU A 66 -1.66 -2.21 15.99
C LEU A 66 -0.38 -2.00 15.16
N CYS A 67 0.22 -0.81 15.23
CA CYS A 67 1.45 -0.51 14.51
C CYS A 67 2.59 -1.42 14.95
N SER A 68 2.71 -1.70 16.26
CA SER A 68 3.73 -2.59 16.80
C SER A 68 3.54 -4.03 16.32
N GLU A 69 2.31 -4.54 16.33
CA GLU A 69 1.98 -5.89 15.87
C GLU A 69 2.25 -6.05 14.35
N ILE A 70 1.88 -5.06 13.54
CA ILE A 70 2.18 -5.06 12.11
C ILE A 70 3.68 -5.02 11.86
N ASN A 71 4.42 -4.19 12.59
CA ASN A 71 5.87 -4.05 12.43
C ASN A 71 6.62 -5.36 12.75
N GLN A 72 6.08 -6.20 13.65
CA GLN A 72 6.63 -7.54 13.91
C GLN A 72 6.44 -8.49 12.73
N LEU A 73 5.40 -8.31 11.92
CA LEU A 73 5.13 -9.11 10.72
C LEU A 73 5.87 -8.57 9.49
N ASN A 74 5.88 -7.25 9.31
CA ASN A 74 6.45 -6.58 8.15
C ASN A 74 6.85 -5.13 8.49
N GLU A 75 8.15 -4.92 8.75
CA GLU A 75 8.72 -3.62 9.12
C GLU A 75 8.60 -2.54 8.04
N TYR A 76 8.42 -2.96 6.78
CA TYR A 76 8.36 -2.05 5.63
C TYR A 76 6.92 -1.75 5.18
N LEU A 77 5.90 -2.41 5.76
CA LEU A 77 4.52 -2.27 5.30
C LEU A 77 4.05 -0.82 5.50
N PRO A 78 3.60 -0.13 4.43
CA PRO A 78 3.05 1.22 4.56
C PRO A 78 1.80 1.25 5.43
N LEU A 79 1.80 2.16 6.40
CA LEU A 79 0.70 2.42 7.32
C LEU A 79 0.14 3.82 7.04
N TYR A 80 -1.15 3.91 6.73
CA TYR A 80 -1.84 5.15 6.40
C TYR A 80 -2.82 5.49 7.52
N ALA A 81 -2.34 6.29 8.46
CA ALA A 81 -3.07 6.66 9.67
C ALA A 81 -3.91 7.93 9.43
N PHE A 82 -5.21 7.85 9.65
CA PHE A 82 -6.10 9.01 9.62
C PHE A 82 -6.21 9.63 11.01
N ILE A 83 -5.97 10.93 11.11
CA ILE A 83 -5.98 11.69 12.37
C ILE A 83 -7.16 12.66 12.45
N ASN A 84 -7.59 12.95 13.67
CA ASN A 84 -8.54 13.99 14.00
C ASN A 84 -7.79 15.23 14.54
N THR A 85 -8.48 16.38 14.63
CA THR A 85 -7.90 17.66 15.09
C THR A 85 -7.29 17.62 16.49
N HIS A 86 -7.62 16.62 17.31
CA HIS A 86 -7.13 16.44 18.68
C HIS A 86 -6.27 15.19 18.86
N SER A 87 -5.87 14.52 17.77
CA SER A 87 -5.03 13.33 17.86
C SER A 87 -3.67 13.65 18.46
N THR A 88 -3.29 12.95 19.52
CA THR A 88 -1.98 13.05 20.15
C THR A 88 -1.01 12.07 19.51
N MET A 89 0.15 12.55 19.06
CA MET A 89 1.25 11.67 18.65
C MET A 89 1.99 11.19 19.89
N ASP A 90 1.96 9.89 20.15
CA ASP A 90 2.76 9.29 21.21
C ASP A 90 4.24 9.22 20.79
N VAL A 91 5.14 9.59 21.70
CA VAL A 91 6.60 9.64 21.48
C VAL A 91 7.17 8.24 21.25
N SER A 92 6.48 7.20 21.71
CA SER A 92 6.83 5.78 21.50
C SER A 92 6.95 5.39 20.01
N VAL A 93 6.22 6.08 19.12
CA VAL A 93 6.24 5.85 17.66
C VAL A 93 7.60 6.18 17.05
N ASN A 94 8.32 7.18 17.60
CA ASN A 94 9.62 7.62 17.07
C ASN A 94 10.74 6.58 17.25
N GLN A 95 10.54 5.56 18.09
CA GLN A 95 11.53 4.52 18.33
C GLN A 95 11.41 3.34 17.37
N MET A 96 10.30 3.22 16.63
CA MET A 96 10.05 2.12 15.71
C MET A 96 10.37 2.56 14.27
N ARG A 97 11.03 1.70 13.49
CA ARG A 97 11.35 1.95 12.06
C ARG A 97 10.11 1.73 11.17
N MET A 98 9.00 2.40 11.48
CA MET A 98 7.74 2.19 10.77
C MET A 98 7.54 3.22 9.66
N ALA A 99 6.98 2.79 8.53
CA ALA A 99 6.56 3.65 7.43
C ALA A 99 5.11 4.15 7.64
N ILE A 100 4.91 5.04 8.62
CA ILE A 100 3.59 5.63 8.92
C ILE A 100 3.44 6.98 8.23
N TRP A 101 2.33 7.15 7.52
CA TRP A 101 1.92 8.39 6.86
C TRP A 101 0.58 8.86 7.43
N PHE A 102 0.52 10.14 7.79
CA PHE A 102 -0.66 10.74 8.39
C PHE A 102 -1.50 11.48 7.35
N PHE A 103 -2.83 11.28 7.43
CA PHE A 103 -3.82 11.96 6.61
C PHE A 103 -4.94 12.51 7.48
N GLU A 104 -5.59 13.57 6.99
CA GLU A 104 -6.78 14.13 7.63
C GLU A 104 -8.03 13.68 6.88
N TYR A 105 -9.14 13.54 7.61
CA TYR A 105 -10.45 13.33 6.99
C TYR A 105 -10.91 14.63 6.32
N GLY A 106 -11.00 14.62 4.98
CA GLY A 106 -11.46 15.76 4.20
C GLY A 106 -12.14 15.31 2.91
N LEU A 107 -13.30 15.91 2.62
CA LEU A 107 -14.01 15.67 1.37
C LEU A 107 -13.23 16.26 0.20
N GLY A 108 -13.15 15.52 -0.91
CA GLY A 108 -12.42 15.96 -2.10
C GLY A 108 -10.89 15.86 -2.01
N ALA A 109 -10.33 15.40 -0.89
CA ALA A 109 -8.88 15.14 -0.76
C ALA A 109 -8.48 13.74 -1.26
N SER A 110 -9.47 12.89 -1.58
CA SER A 110 -9.32 11.47 -1.88
C SER A 110 -8.44 11.17 -3.09
N GLU A 111 -8.46 12.02 -4.12
CA GLU A 111 -7.57 11.86 -5.30
C GLU A 111 -6.10 12.06 -4.93
N ASP A 112 -5.80 13.15 -4.22
CA ASP A 112 -4.44 13.48 -3.77
C ASP A 112 -3.92 12.42 -2.78
N ILE A 113 -4.76 12.01 -1.82
CA ILE A 113 -4.42 10.94 -0.86
C ILE A 113 -4.16 9.62 -1.61
N GLY A 114 -5.04 9.25 -2.55
CA GLY A 114 -4.87 8.05 -3.36
C GLY A 114 -3.56 8.07 -4.16
N GLN A 115 -3.20 9.20 -4.77
CA GLN A 115 -1.93 9.37 -5.48
C GLN A 115 -0.72 9.19 -4.55
N ARG A 116 -0.78 9.76 -3.34
CA ARG A 116 0.29 9.58 -2.34
C ARG A 116 0.40 8.13 -1.88
N ILE A 117 -0.71 7.46 -1.62
CA ILE A 117 -0.73 6.02 -1.28
C ILE A 117 -0.05 5.19 -2.36
N ARG A 118 -0.33 5.47 -3.64
CA ARG A 118 0.38 4.82 -4.75
C ARG A 118 1.88 5.06 -4.71
N GLN A 119 2.31 6.31 -4.56
CA GLN A 119 3.74 6.65 -4.49
C GLN A 119 4.43 5.89 -3.35
N TYR A 120 3.83 5.86 -2.16
CA TYR A 120 4.37 5.12 -1.01
C TYR A 120 4.36 3.60 -1.22
N THR A 121 3.36 3.08 -1.92
CA THR A 121 3.32 1.65 -2.28
C THR A 121 4.43 1.31 -3.29
N ASP A 122 4.66 2.18 -4.27
CA ASP A 122 5.73 2.01 -5.25
C ASP A 122 7.10 2.07 -4.54
N GLU A 123 7.30 3.02 -3.61
CA GLU A 123 8.50 3.09 -2.76
C GLU A 123 8.70 1.83 -1.90
N TYR A 124 7.62 1.26 -1.36
CA TYR A 124 7.66 0.00 -0.62
C TYR A 124 8.14 -1.15 -1.51
N ILE A 125 7.51 -1.33 -2.68
CA ILE A 125 7.90 -2.36 -3.66
C ILE A 125 9.37 -2.18 -4.06
N ASP A 126 9.79 -0.94 -4.28
CA ASP A 126 11.15 -0.61 -4.64
C ASP A 126 12.15 -0.90 -3.52
N THR A 127 11.76 -0.69 -2.26
CA THR A 127 12.60 -0.94 -1.09
C THR A 127 12.84 -2.44 -0.89
N ILE A 128 11.80 -3.26 -1.04
CA ILE A 128 11.90 -4.71 -0.83
C ILE A 128 12.51 -5.45 -2.04
N THR A 129 12.54 -4.82 -3.22
CA THR A 129 13.04 -5.47 -4.44
C THR A 129 14.56 -5.36 -4.55
N PRO A 130 15.31 -6.48 -4.66
CA PRO A 130 16.76 -6.46 -4.81
C PRO A 130 17.23 -5.68 -6.06
N PRO A 131 18.42 -5.06 -6.04
CA PRO A 131 18.84 -4.10 -7.06
C PRO A 131 18.92 -4.71 -8.47
N LEU A 132 19.40 -5.94 -8.61
CA LEU A 132 19.47 -6.63 -9.91
C LEU A 132 18.07 -6.91 -10.46
N THR A 133 17.16 -7.41 -9.62
CA THR A 133 15.77 -7.71 -10.00
C THR A 133 15.03 -6.44 -10.40
N LYS A 134 15.23 -5.34 -9.66
CA LYS A 134 14.69 -4.03 -9.99
C LYS A 134 15.14 -3.58 -11.38
N ALA A 135 16.46 -3.56 -11.64
CA ALA A 135 17.00 -3.19 -12.93
C ALA A 135 16.48 -4.08 -14.08
N LEU A 136 16.34 -5.38 -13.83
CA LEU A 136 15.80 -6.32 -14.80
C LEU A 136 14.31 -6.03 -15.11
N PHE A 137 13.48 -5.80 -14.10
CA PHE A 137 12.07 -5.45 -14.31
C PHE A 137 11.91 -4.12 -15.04
N THR A 138 12.71 -3.11 -14.70
CA THR A 138 12.76 -1.83 -15.44
C THR A 138 13.17 -2.06 -16.89
N TYR A 139 14.23 -2.84 -17.14
CA TYR A 139 14.68 -3.16 -18.49
C TYR A 139 13.59 -3.86 -19.32
N VAL A 140 12.85 -4.80 -18.73
CA VAL A 140 11.75 -5.48 -19.43
C VAL A 140 10.60 -4.53 -19.75
N LYS A 141 10.30 -3.56 -18.89
CA LYS A 141 9.23 -2.57 -19.10
C LYS A 141 9.60 -1.49 -20.11
N GLU A 142 10.85 -1.05 -20.13
CA GLU A 142 11.28 0.17 -20.85
C GLU A 142 12.27 -0.09 -22.00
N GLY A 143 12.99 -1.21 -21.96
CA GLY A 143 14.07 -1.53 -22.88
C GLY A 143 13.59 -1.75 -24.31
N LYS A 144 14.32 -1.17 -25.27
CA LYS A 144 13.99 -1.22 -26.72
C LYS A 144 15.17 -1.67 -27.59
N TYR A 145 16.00 -2.58 -27.07
CA TYR A 145 17.15 -3.09 -27.83
C TYR A 145 16.70 -4.06 -28.93
N THR A 146 17.40 -3.98 -30.06
CA THR A 146 17.21 -4.85 -31.24
C THR A 146 18.56 -5.36 -31.72
N PHE A 147 18.58 -6.45 -32.49
CA PHE A 147 19.82 -7.06 -33.01
C PHE A 147 20.79 -7.56 -31.93
N CYS A 148 20.26 -7.97 -30.78
CA CYS A 148 21.00 -8.63 -29.70
C CYS A 148 20.61 -10.10 -29.59
N THR A 149 21.48 -10.90 -28.97
CA THR A 149 21.08 -12.21 -28.43
C THR A 149 20.35 -12.00 -27.10
N PRO A 150 19.44 -12.89 -26.68
CA PRO A 150 18.96 -14.11 -27.36
C PRO A 150 18.12 -13.83 -28.62
N GLY A 151 18.29 -14.66 -29.66
CA GLY A 151 17.65 -14.48 -30.97
C GLY A 151 16.12 -14.61 -30.97
N HIS A 152 15.51 -15.11 -29.88
CA HIS A 152 14.05 -15.11 -29.74
C HIS A 152 13.47 -13.71 -29.47
N MET A 153 14.30 -12.72 -29.12
CA MET A 153 13.95 -11.29 -28.95
C MET A 153 12.64 -11.06 -28.20
N ALA A 154 12.65 -11.25 -26.89
CA ALA A 154 11.45 -11.15 -26.02
C ALA A 154 10.28 -12.05 -26.45
N GLY A 155 10.57 -13.12 -27.21
CA GLY A 155 9.58 -14.09 -27.65
C GLY A 155 8.98 -13.81 -29.03
N THR A 156 9.45 -12.77 -29.72
CA THR A 156 9.06 -12.45 -31.11
C THR A 156 9.20 -13.66 -32.04
N ALA A 157 10.28 -14.46 -31.90
CA ALA A 157 10.45 -15.66 -32.71
C ALA A 157 9.42 -16.75 -32.39
N PHE A 158 9.07 -16.93 -31.10
CA PHE A 158 8.06 -17.91 -30.68
C PHE A 158 6.67 -17.58 -31.24
N GLN A 159 6.34 -16.29 -31.39
CA GLN A 159 5.08 -15.86 -32.01
C GLN A 159 4.97 -16.17 -33.51
N LYS A 160 6.03 -16.67 -34.16
CA LYS A 160 6.05 -17.04 -35.59
C LYS A 160 5.84 -18.54 -35.84
N SER A 161 5.70 -19.35 -34.79
CA SER A 161 5.39 -20.77 -34.88
C SER A 161 4.07 -21.06 -34.15
N PRO A 162 3.13 -21.84 -34.76
CA PRO A 162 1.96 -22.37 -34.07
C PRO A 162 2.32 -23.29 -32.89
#